data_AF-A0A0P8XXW5-F1
#
_entry.id   AF-A0A0P8XXW5-F1
#
_cell.length_a   1.000
_cell.length_b   1.000
_cell.length_c   1.000
_cell.angle_alpha   90.00
_cell.angle_beta   90.00
_cell.angle_gamma   90.00
#
_symmetry.space_group_name_H-M   'P 1'
#
loop_
_entity.id
_entity.type
_entity.pdbx_description
1 polymer ?
#
loop_
_entity_poly.entity_id
_entity_poly.type
_entity_poly.pdbx_seq_one_letter_code
_entity_poly.pdbx_strand_id
1 'polypeptide(L)'
;CAGFDLHKAGEEGKLYVIDLFGSKYGIPSKKPYIIQIPEWSDETGIAKLINVYKKLSSRIPKDVLVVGLVATMEGTYHEFGYNMMDKIVRASTASLEKEPLNTLKIVAITLLNASAVPEHVTAWLFSLSDQVIEFVSHVGQSGLEETILVPKSVLPEFIPRHYRIKMSKEQFIKLF
;
A
#
# COMPACT_ATOMS: atom_id res chain seq x y z
N CYS A 1 5.43 -3.43 -18.79
CA CYS A 1 6.47 -2.85 -17.91
C CYS A 1 6.04 -1.43 -17.53
N ALA A 2 5.92 -1.11 -16.24
CA ALA A 2 5.44 0.19 -15.75
C ALA A 2 6.44 1.36 -15.93
N GLY A 3 7.51 1.19 -16.73
CA GLY A 3 8.48 2.24 -17.07
C GLY A 3 9.31 2.79 -15.90
N PHE A 4 9.19 2.24 -14.69
CA PHE A 4 9.87 2.72 -13.48
C PHE A 4 11.01 1.79 -13.06
N ASP A 5 12.24 2.31 -13.01
CA ASP A 5 13.40 1.59 -12.52
C ASP A 5 13.58 1.83 -11.01
N LEU A 6 13.19 0.82 -10.23
CA LEU A 6 13.27 0.85 -8.77
C LEU A 6 14.70 0.96 -8.26
N HIS A 7 15.67 0.35 -8.94
CA HIS A 7 17.06 0.37 -8.51
C HIS A 7 17.64 1.77 -8.67
N LYS A 8 17.44 2.37 -9.86
CA LYS A 8 17.86 3.74 -10.12
C LYS A 8 17.21 4.73 -9.15
N ALA A 9 15.90 4.63 -8.92
CA ALA A 9 15.20 5.50 -7.98
C ALA A 9 15.74 5.36 -6.54
N GLY A 10 16.07 4.14 -6.11
CA GLY A 10 16.68 3.88 -4.81
C GLY A 10 18.09 4.45 -4.67
N GLU A 11 18.92 4.30 -5.71
CA GLU A 11 20.28 4.82 -5.75
C GLU A 11 20.32 6.36 -5.79
N GLU A 12 19.33 6.99 -6.44
CA GLU A 12 19.15 8.45 -6.47
C GLU A 12 18.51 9.02 -5.18
N GLY A 13 18.18 8.18 -4.19
CA GLY A 13 17.54 8.61 -2.94
C GLY A 13 16.08 9.03 -3.09
N LYS A 14 15.41 8.61 -4.18
CA LYS A 14 14.00 8.90 -4.48
C LYS A 14 13.05 7.78 -4.06
N LEU A 15 13.60 6.63 -3.67
CA LEU A 15 12.85 5.48 -3.19
C LEU A 15 13.45 5.00 -1.87
N TYR A 16 12.60 4.71 -0.91
CA TYR A 16 12.94 3.96 0.29
C TYR A 16 11.95 2.81 0.42
N VAL A 17 12.44 1.62 0.78
CA VAL A 17 11.63 0.43 0.99
C VAL A 17 11.79 0.02 2.45
N ILE A 18 10.69 -0.07 3.20
CA ILE A 18 10.70 -0.65 4.54
C ILE A 18 10.31 -2.12 4.39
N ASP A 19 11.29 -3.01 4.48
CA ASP A 19 11.10 -4.44 4.23
C ASP A 19 10.73 -5.17 5.52
N LEU A 20 9.45 -5.14 5.88
CA LEU A 20 8.93 -5.82 7.07
C LEU A 20 9.01 -7.35 6.96
N PHE A 21 8.86 -7.90 5.76
CA PHE A 21 8.95 -9.35 5.52
C PHE A 21 10.38 -9.84 5.80
N GLY A 22 11.38 -9.26 5.14
CA GLY A 22 12.78 -9.60 5.39
C GLY A 22 13.22 -9.31 6.83
N SER A 23 12.64 -8.28 7.47
CA SER A 23 12.88 -7.99 8.90
C SER A 23 12.38 -9.10 9.81
N LYS A 24 11.19 -9.64 9.56
CA LYS A 24 10.58 -10.74 10.34
C LYS A 24 11.33 -12.06 10.15
N TYR A 25 11.75 -12.35 8.92
CA TYR A 25 12.37 -13.63 8.55
C TYR A 25 13.91 -13.62 8.58
N GLY A 26 14.53 -12.48 8.87
CA GLY A 26 15.98 -12.35 8.91
C GLY A 26 16.65 -12.52 7.53
N ILE A 27 15.98 -12.13 6.46
CA ILE A 27 16.49 -12.24 5.08
C ILE A 27 17.20 -10.93 4.74
N PRO A 28 18.54 -10.86 4.76
CA PRO A 28 19.23 -9.58 4.66
C PRO A 28 19.18 -8.99 3.25
N SER A 29 19.02 -7.67 3.18
CA SER A 29 19.23 -6.89 1.94
C SER A 29 20.51 -6.08 2.01
N LYS A 30 21.27 -6.06 0.91
CA LYS A 30 22.50 -5.26 0.77
C LYS A 30 22.26 -3.86 0.18
N LYS A 31 21.03 -3.53 -0.20
CA LYS A 31 20.71 -2.28 -0.89
C LYS A 31 20.46 -1.16 0.14
N PRO A 32 21.11 0.01 0.03
CA PRO A 32 21.06 1.05 1.06
C PRO A 32 19.69 1.73 1.20
N TYR A 33 18.86 1.66 0.15
CA TYR A 33 17.50 2.17 0.14
C TYR A 33 16.47 1.16 0.67
N ILE A 34 16.88 -0.08 0.99
CA ILE A 34 16.05 -1.08 1.65
C ILE A 34 16.38 -1.06 3.14
N ILE A 35 15.41 -0.65 3.95
CA ILE A 35 15.52 -0.50 5.39
C ILE A 35 14.85 -1.70 6.04
N GLN A 36 15.66 -2.44 6.79
CA GLN A 36 15.21 -3.56 7.60
C GLN A 36 15.24 -3.17 9.07
N ILE A 37 14.27 -3.68 9.82
CA ILE A 37 14.15 -3.48 11.26
C ILE A 37 14.81 -4.69 11.93
N PRO A 38 15.99 -4.52 12.54
CA PRO A 38 16.69 -5.63 13.16
C PRO A 38 15.90 -6.15 14.37
N GLU A 39 15.91 -7.47 14.53
CA GLU A 39 15.27 -8.16 15.66
C GLU A 39 13.79 -7.76 15.80
N TRP A 40 13.03 -7.84 14.70
CA TRP A 40 11.60 -7.58 14.75
C TRP A 40 10.94 -8.54 15.76
N SER A 41 10.19 -7.98 16.70
CA SER A 41 9.33 -8.72 17.62
C SER A 41 8.00 -8.02 17.77
N ASP A 42 6.95 -8.74 18.14
CA ASP A 42 5.62 -8.15 18.32
C ASP A 42 5.57 -7.13 19.47
N GLU A 43 6.51 -7.21 20.40
CA GLU A 43 6.63 -6.30 21.54
C GLU A 43 7.33 -4.98 21.17
N THR A 44 8.33 -5.03 20.29
CA THR A 44 9.20 -3.87 20.00
C THR A 44 9.11 -3.35 18.57
N GLY A 45 8.54 -4.14 17.65
CA GLY A 45 8.51 -3.88 16.22
C GLY A 45 7.85 -2.55 15.86
N ILE A 46 6.74 -2.22 16.52
CA ILE A 46 6.03 -0.95 16.31
C ILE A 46 6.89 0.26 16.68
N ALA A 47 7.55 0.22 17.85
CA ALA A 47 8.42 1.31 18.29
C ALA A 47 9.61 1.48 17.34
N LYS A 48 10.17 0.38 16.85
CA LYS A 48 11.25 0.39 15.85
C LYS A 48 10.77 0.95 14.50
N LEU A 49 9.57 0.59 14.05
CA LEU A 49 8.96 1.12 12.83
C LEU A 49 8.74 2.63 12.90
N ILE A 50 8.19 3.14 14.02
CA ILE A 50 8.03 4.58 14.24
C ILE A 50 9.39 5.30 14.16
N ASN A 51 10.45 4.70 14.69
CA ASN A 51 11.80 5.27 14.59
C ASN A 51 12.32 5.27 13.15
N VAL A 52 11.98 4.27 12.33
CA VAL A 52 12.30 4.27 10.89
C VAL A 52 11.60 5.44 10.20
N TYR A 53 10.31 5.65 10.44
CA TYR A 53 9.58 6.79 9.87
C TYR A 53 10.20 8.14 10.23
N LYS A 54 10.56 8.34 11.51
CA LYS A 54 11.26 9.55 11.97
C LYS A 54 12.61 9.73 11.26
N LYS A 55 13.41 8.67 11.15
CA LYS A 55 14.71 8.74 10.44
C LYS A 55 14.57 9.01 8.94
N LEU A 56 13.49 8.53 8.32
CA LEU A 56 13.21 8.80 6.92
C LEU A 56 12.78 10.24 6.69
N SER A 57 11.92 10.77 7.58
CA SER A 57 11.43 12.14 7.46
C SER A 57 12.55 13.19 7.43
N SER A 58 13.67 12.96 8.13
CA SER A 58 14.80 13.89 8.13
C SER A 58 15.65 13.81 6.86
N ARG A 59 15.44 12.81 6.01
CA ARG A 59 16.12 12.62 4.72
C ARG A 59 15.30 13.13 3.54
N ILE A 60 14.02 13.40 3.75
CA ILE A 60 13.08 13.78 2.70
C ILE A 60 12.92 15.31 2.70
N PRO A 61 13.09 15.99 1.54
CA PRO A 61 12.80 17.42 1.42
C PRO A 61 11.33 17.75 1.74
N LYS A 62 11.06 18.88 2.37
CA LYS A 62 9.68 19.25 2.78
C LYS A 62 8.78 19.71 1.63
N ASP A 63 9.37 20.09 0.51
CA ASP A 63 8.69 20.68 -0.65
C ASP A 63 8.23 19.65 -1.68
N VAL A 64 8.60 18.36 -1.51
CA VAL A 64 8.21 17.28 -2.43
C VAL A 64 6.95 16.56 -1.96
N LEU A 65 6.22 16.00 -2.92
CA LEU A 65 5.16 15.03 -2.65
C LEU A 65 5.79 13.66 -2.37
N VAL A 66 5.48 13.09 -1.21
CA VAL A 66 5.87 11.73 -0.84
C VAL A 66 4.69 10.80 -1.10
N VAL A 67 4.92 9.74 -1.85
CA VAL A 67 3.95 8.67 -2.05
C VAL A 67 4.37 7.48 -1.21
N GLY A 68 3.61 7.19 -0.15
CA GLY A 68 3.76 5.97 0.62
C GLY A 68 2.92 4.85 0.00
N LEU A 69 3.54 3.72 -0.35
CA LEU A 69 2.83 2.58 -0.92
C LEU A 69 2.96 1.37 0.00
N VAL A 70 1.83 0.79 0.42
CA VAL A 70 1.78 -0.51 1.10
C VAL A 70 1.37 -1.57 0.08
N ALA A 71 2.33 -2.41 -0.32
CA ALA A 71 2.17 -3.44 -1.35
C ALA A 71 2.54 -4.83 -0.78
N THR A 72 1.59 -5.65 -0.33
CA THR A 72 0.15 -5.40 -0.16
C THR A 72 -0.27 -5.50 1.30
N MET A 73 -1.41 -4.91 1.66
CA MET A 73 -1.88 -4.80 3.05
C MET A 73 -2.32 -6.14 3.63
N GLU A 74 -2.90 -7.03 2.82
CA GLU A 74 -3.21 -8.40 3.27
C GLU A 74 -1.96 -9.18 3.65
N GLY A 75 -0.79 -8.83 3.11
CA GLY A 75 0.49 -9.37 3.57
C GLY A 75 0.71 -9.12 5.06
N THR A 76 0.34 -7.93 5.57
CA THR A 76 0.45 -7.65 7.01
C THR A 76 -0.49 -8.52 7.86
N TYR A 77 -1.68 -8.82 7.34
CA TYR A 77 -2.63 -9.73 7.98
C TYR A 77 -2.11 -11.17 8.03
N HIS A 78 -1.62 -11.70 6.91
CA HIS A 78 -1.14 -13.08 6.85
C HIS A 78 0.16 -13.28 7.60
N GLU A 79 1.05 -12.29 7.56
CA GLU A 79 2.36 -12.41 8.19
C GLU A 79 2.30 -12.15 9.70
N PHE A 80 1.54 -11.17 10.15
CA PHE A 80 1.59 -10.76 11.56
C PHE A 80 0.29 -11.02 12.32
N GLY A 81 -0.76 -11.47 11.63
CA GLY A 81 -2.10 -11.59 12.19
C GLY A 81 -2.80 -10.25 12.36
N TYR A 82 -4.11 -10.32 12.59
CA TYR A 82 -4.98 -9.15 12.71
C TYR A 82 -4.53 -8.15 13.78
N ASN A 83 -4.19 -8.63 14.98
CA ASN A 83 -3.85 -7.75 16.10
C ASN A 83 -2.59 -6.91 15.84
N MET A 84 -1.59 -7.50 15.17
CA MET A 84 -0.38 -6.76 14.83
C MET A 84 -0.63 -5.83 13.64
N MET A 85 -1.36 -6.29 12.62
CA MET A 85 -1.82 -5.43 11.53
C MET A 85 -2.53 -4.17 12.05
N ASP A 86 -3.49 -4.32 12.97
CA ASP A 86 -4.21 -3.20 13.59
C ASP A 86 -3.24 -2.21 14.26
N LYS A 87 -2.28 -2.72 15.03
CA LYS A 87 -1.22 -1.89 15.64
C LYS A 87 -0.36 -1.18 14.60
N ILE A 88 0.06 -1.86 13.53
CA ILE A 88 0.90 -1.29 12.46
C ILE A 88 0.16 -0.17 11.76
N VAL A 89 -1.09 -0.39 11.35
CA VAL A 89 -1.92 0.61 10.66
C VAL A 89 -2.15 1.81 11.56
N ARG A 90 -2.63 1.60 12.81
CA ARG A 90 -2.87 2.71 13.76
C ARG A 90 -1.61 3.50 14.06
N ALA A 91 -0.49 2.82 14.29
CA ALA A 91 0.78 3.49 14.56
C ALA A 91 1.28 4.27 13.35
N SER A 92 1.09 3.75 12.14
CA SER A 92 1.47 4.42 10.89
C SER A 92 0.59 5.64 10.65
N THR A 93 -0.74 5.52 10.74
CA THR A 93 -1.67 6.65 10.64
C THR A 93 -1.35 7.72 11.68
N ALA A 94 -1.19 7.33 12.95
CA ALA A 94 -0.85 8.28 14.01
C ALA A 94 0.54 8.93 13.81
N SER A 95 1.46 8.26 13.12
CA SER A 95 2.78 8.83 12.80
C SER A 95 2.66 9.86 11.69
N LEU A 96 1.83 9.63 10.67
CA LEU A 96 1.58 10.59 9.59
C LEU A 96 0.97 11.89 10.10
N GLU A 97 0.10 11.81 11.11
CA GLU A 97 -0.54 12.98 11.74
C GLU A 97 0.36 13.73 12.74
N LYS A 98 1.56 13.24 13.01
CA LYS A 98 2.47 13.81 14.02
C LYS A 98 3.78 14.32 13.41
N GLU A 99 4.38 15.28 14.09
CA GLU A 99 5.75 15.69 13.81
C GLU A 99 6.71 14.49 13.93
N PRO A 100 7.68 14.35 13.01
CA PRO A 100 8.01 15.27 11.90
C PRO A 100 7.25 15.03 10.59
N LEU A 101 6.49 13.93 10.46
CA LEU A 101 5.90 13.49 9.19
C LEU A 101 4.76 14.39 8.72
N ASN A 102 3.98 14.97 9.63
CA ASN A 102 2.90 15.91 9.29
C ASN A 102 3.41 17.19 8.58
N THR A 103 4.71 17.47 8.60
CA THR A 103 5.32 18.57 7.83
C THR A 103 5.59 18.23 6.37
N LEU A 104 5.49 16.95 6.01
CA LEU A 104 5.65 16.46 4.65
C LEU A 104 4.28 16.36 3.97
N LYS A 105 4.27 16.56 2.65
CA LYS A 105 3.08 16.30 1.84
C LYS A 105 3.07 14.81 1.50
N ILE A 106 2.34 14.00 2.28
CA ILE A 106 2.30 12.55 2.11
C ILE A 106 0.94 12.12 1.57
N VAL A 107 0.94 11.29 0.53
CA VAL A 107 -0.22 10.51 0.09
C VAL A 107 0.10 9.04 0.33
N ALA A 108 -0.71 8.38 1.18
CA ALA A 108 -0.60 6.96 1.45
C ALA A 108 -1.56 6.16 0.57
N ILE A 109 -1.03 5.21 -0.19
CA ILE A 109 -1.77 4.29 -1.04
C ILE A 109 -1.61 2.90 -0.45
N THR A 110 -2.74 2.25 -0.17
CA THR A 110 -2.78 0.89 0.36
C THR A 110 -3.40 -0.02 -0.68
N LEU A 111 -2.66 -1.02 -1.14
CA LEU A 111 -3.19 -2.07 -2.02
C LEU A 111 -3.73 -3.21 -1.16
N LEU A 112 -4.97 -3.63 -1.41
CA LEU A 112 -5.62 -4.69 -0.67
C LEU A 112 -6.29 -5.67 -1.63
N ASN A 113 -5.94 -6.95 -1.52
CA ASN A 113 -6.79 -8.01 -2.03
C ASN A 113 -7.92 -8.27 -1.02
N ALA A 114 -9.10 -7.68 -1.28
CA ALA A 114 -10.24 -7.78 -0.39
C ALA A 114 -10.70 -9.22 -0.13
N SER A 115 -10.48 -10.14 -1.08
CA SER A 115 -10.84 -11.55 -0.94
C SER A 115 -9.85 -12.36 -0.09
N ALA A 116 -8.68 -11.79 0.24
CA ALA A 116 -7.66 -12.45 1.04
C ALA A 116 -7.82 -12.21 2.55
N VAL A 117 -8.71 -11.31 2.96
CA VAL A 117 -8.93 -10.94 4.37
C VAL A 117 -10.41 -11.05 4.74
N PRO A 118 -10.75 -11.20 6.04
CA PRO A 118 -12.14 -11.16 6.49
C PRO A 118 -12.82 -9.80 6.21
N GLU A 119 -14.13 -9.81 6.02
CA GLU A 119 -14.93 -8.62 5.72
C GLU A 119 -14.81 -7.51 6.77
N HIS A 120 -14.63 -7.85 8.06
CA HIS A 120 -14.42 -6.82 9.08
C HIS A 120 -13.12 -6.04 8.87
N VAL A 121 -12.09 -6.65 8.26
CA VAL A 121 -10.82 -5.98 7.93
C VAL A 121 -11.03 -5.02 6.78
N THR A 122 -11.74 -5.44 5.72
CA THR A 122 -12.04 -4.56 4.57
C THR A 122 -12.91 -3.38 5.01
N ALA A 123 -13.96 -3.62 5.80
CA ALA A 123 -14.83 -2.57 6.34
C ALA A 123 -14.06 -1.58 7.23
N TRP A 124 -13.16 -2.07 8.07
CA TRP A 124 -12.31 -1.22 8.90
C TRP A 124 -11.35 -0.36 8.06
N LEU A 125 -10.64 -0.94 7.09
CA LEU A 125 -9.76 -0.17 6.19
C LEU A 125 -10.55 0.84 5.33
N PHE A 126 -11.75 0.47 4.88
CA PHE A 126 -12.67 1.38 4.19
C PHE A 126 -13.02 2.59 5.07
N SER A 127 -13.26 2.38 6.37
CA SER A 127 -13.58 3.46 7.31
C SER A 127 -12.42 4.45 7.49
N LEU A 128 -11.18 3.95 7.52
CA LEU A 128 -9.97 4.75 7.71
C LEU A 128 -9.52 5.52 6.45
N SER A 129 -9.91 5.07 5.26
CA SER A 129 -9.38 5.63 4.00
C SER A 129 -10.17 6.87 3.56
N ASP A 130 -9.50 7.97 3.22
CA ASP A 130 -10.19 9.17 2.70
C ASP A 130 -10.80 8.95 1.31
N GLN A 131 -10.18 8.09 0.50
CA GLN A 131 -10.65 7.67 -0.80
C GLN A 131 -10.56 6.16 -0.93
N VAL A 132 -11.54 5.56 -1.58
CA VAL A 132 -11.55 4.12 -1.88
C VAL A 132 -11.78 3.96 -3.37
N ILE A 133 -10.95 3.14 -4.01
CA ILE A 133 -11.09 2.72 -5.39
C ILE A 133 -11.06 1.20 -5.39
N GLU A 134 -12.10 0.59 -5.94
CA GLU A 134 -12.24 -0.86 -6.02
C GLU A 134 -12.17 -1.29 -7.48
N PHE A 135 -11.48 -2.40 -7.72
CA PHE A 135 -11.37 -3.02 -9.04
C PHE A 135 -12.07 -4.37 -8.98
N VAL A 136 -13.17 -4.51 -9.74
CA VAL A 136 -13.95 -5.73 -9.80
C VAL A 136 -13.82 -6.32 -11.20
N SER A 137 -13.11 -7.44 -11.30
CA SER A 137 -12.98 -8.20 -12.54
C SER A 137 -14.16 -9.14 -12.71
N HIS A 138 -14.77 -9.14 -13.90
CA HIS A 138 -15.82 -10.07 -14.30
C HIS A 138 -15.44 -10.74 -15.62
N VAL A 139 -15.51 -12.07 -15.65
CA VAL A 139 -15.38 -12.83 -16.91
C VAL A 139 -16.79 -13.16 -17.38
N GLY A 140 -17.22 -12.50 -18.45
CA GLY A 140 -18.54 -12.69 -19.06
C GLY A 140 -18.46 -13.23 -20.48
N GLN A 141 -19.61 -13.34 -21.14
CA GLN A 141 -19.69 -13.78 -22.54
C GLN A 141 -18.94 -12.85 -23.51
N SER A 142 -18.86 -11.55 -23.17
CA SER A 142 -18.13 -10.53 -23.93
C SER A 142 -16.61 -10.54 -23.70
N GLY A 143 -16.11 -11.38 -22.80
CA GLY A 143 -14.72 -11.48 -22.38
C GLY A 143 -14.46 -10.97 -20.96
N LEU A 144 -13.22 -10.55 -20.70
CA LEU A 144 -12.81 -9.96 -19.42
C LEU A 144 -13.18 -8.47 -19.40
N GLU A 145 -14.01 -8.10 -18.42
CA GLU A 145 -14.40 -6.74 -18.10
C GLU A 145 -13.91 -6.38 -16.70
N GLU A 146 -13.46 -5.14 -16.53
CA GLU A 146 -13.07 -4.59 -15.25
C GLU A 146 -13.97 -3.40 -14.93
N THR A 147 -14.61 -3.45 -13.76
CA THR A 147 -15.35 -2.32 -13.21
C THR A 147 -14.49 -1.61 -12.18
N ILE A 148 -14.20 -0.33 -12.42
CA ILE A 148 -13.56 0.54 -11.45
C ILE A 148 -14.65 1.27 -10.70
N LEU A 149 -14.77 1.03 -9.40
CA LEU A 149 -15.70 1.71 -8.51
C LEU A 149 -14.93 2.75 -7.69
N VAL A 150 -15.47 3.95 -7.57
CA VAL A 150 -15.02 4.94 -6.59
C VAL A 150 -16.18 5.15 -5.61
N PRO A 151 -16.31 4.32 -4.57
CA PRO A 151 -17.43 4.39 -3.63
C PRO A 151 -17.26 5.49 -2.57
N LYS A 152 -16.04 5.94 -2.28
CA LYS A 152 -15.74 6.91 -1.21
C LYS A 152 -14.73 7.95 -1.65
N SER A 153 -15.01 9.21 -1.32
CA SER A 153 -14.04 10.31 -1.35
C SER A 153 -14.45 11.42 -0.38
N VAL A 154 -13.48 12.09 0.22
CA VAL A 154 -13.68 13.29 1.06
C VAL A 154 -13.81 14.60 0.27
N LEU A 155 -13.73 14.54 -1.06
CA LEU A 155 -13.87 15.74 -1.88
C LEU A 155 -15.26 16.36 -1.74
N PRO A 156 -15.38 17.71 -1.68
CA PRO A 156 -16.67 18.38 -1.68
C PRO A 156 -17.53 17.94 -2.87
N GLU A 157 -18.83 17.77 -2.63
CA GLU A 157 -19.82 17.39 -3.66
C GLU A 157 -19.55 16.04 -4.34
N PHE A 158 -18.76 15.18 -3.70
CA PHE A 158 -18.48 13.85 -4.24
C PHE A 158 -19.75 13.01 -4.36
N ILE A 159 -19.92 12.40 -5.52
CA ILE A 159 -20.95 11.39 -5.80
C ILE A 159 -20.22 10.13 -6.25
N PRO A 160 -20.53 8.94 -5.69
CA PRO A 160 -19.93 7.68 -6.11
C PRO A 160 -20.05 7.45 -7.62
N ARG A 161 -18.98 6.93 -8.23
CA ARG A 161 -18.92 6.68 -9.68
C ARG A 161 -18.43 5.28 -9.97
N HIS A 162 -18.82 4.77 -11.12
CA HIS A 162 -18.23 3.56 -11.68
C HIS A 162 -17.86 3.74 -13.14
N TYR A 163 -16.85 3.00 -13.57
CA TYR A 163 -16.37 2.95 -14.95
C TYR A 163 -16.23 1.49 -15.34
N ARG A 164 -16.60 1.14 -16.57
CA ARG A 164 -16.41 -0.22 -17.11
C ARG A 164 -15.39 -0.17 -18.22
N ILE A 165 -14.43 -1.08 -18.18
CA ILE A 165 -13.36 -1.20 -19.16
C ILE A 165 -13.35 -2.64 -19.67
N LYS A 166 -13.41 -2.81 -20.99
CA LYS A 166 -13.22 -4.10 -21.63
C LYS A 166 -11.72 -4.37 -21.77
N MET A 167 -11.21 -5.41 -21.10
CA MET A 167 -9.78 -5.71 -21.06
C MET A 167 -9.33 -6.71 -22.11
N SER A 168 -10.24 -7.53 -22.63
CA SER A 168 -9.93 -8.54 -23.64
C SER A 168 -10.40 -8.15 -25.03
N LYS A 169 -9.58 -8.45 -26.04
CA LYS A 169 -10.04 -8.59 -27.42
C LYS A 169 -10.47 -10.04 -27.65
N GLU A 170 -11.60 -10.22 -28.29
CA GLU A 170 -12.04 -11.54 -28.72
C GLU A 170 -11.10 -12.07 -29.80
N GLN A 171 -10.67 -13.31 -29.67
CA GLN A 171 -9.89 -14.01 -30.68
C GLN A 171 -10.55 -15.35 -30.97
N PHE A 172 -10.86 -15.60 -32.24
CA PHE A 172 -11.37 -16.88 -32.69
C PHE A 172 -10.19 -17.79 -33.02
N ILE A 173 -10.09 -18.90 -32.31
CA ILE A 173 -9.20 -19.99 -32.73
C ILE A 173 -10.01 -20.86 -33.68
N LYS A 174 -9.64 -20.85 -34.96
CA LYS A 174 -10.22 -21.77 -35.94
C LYS A 174 -9.58 -23.13 -35.74
N LEU A 175 -10.30 -24.03 -35.09
CA LEU A 175 -9.93 -25.43 -35.00
C LEU A 175 -10.63 -26.16 -36.16
N PHE A 176 -9.83 -26.51 -37.16
CA PHE A 176 -10.18 -27.19 -38.43
C PHE A 176 -10.89 -26.32 -39.48
#